data_AF-A0A9E4CAY8-F1
#
_entry.id   AF-A0A9E4CAY8-F1
#
_cell.length_a   1.000
_cell.length_b   1.000
_cell.length_c   1.000
_cell.angle_alpha   90.00
_cell.angle_beta   90.00
_cell.angle_gamma   90.00
#
_symmetry.space_group_name_H-M   'P 1'
#
loop_
_entity.id
_entity.type
_entity.pdbx_description
1 polymer ?
#
loop_
_entity_poly.entity_id
_entity_poly.type
_entity_poly.pdbx_seq_one_letter_code
_entity_poly.pdbx_strand_id
1 'polypeptide(L)'
;MVETRKIPASWKTGLQRMAPGVYAYIQGGGLNVSNAGLIVGDSEALVIDSLYVRPMTQAFQEAIHKATRKPVRKIVCTHHHADHTLGLAWFDRDILVIAHRYMRERMIETGLDLAHYRGVNPEYAGELKRLKPRFPDVTYEGGMTLRLGKRVVELHHLGHAHS
;
A
#
# COMPACT_ATOMS: atom_id res chain seq x y z
N MET A 1 15.52 -32.86 -13.42
CA MET A 1 14.05 -32.87 -13.35
C MET A 1 13.63 -31.73 -12.44
N VAL A 2 12.85 -30.78 -12.92
CA VAL A 2 12.34 -29.68 -12.08
C VAL A 2 11.22 -30.25 -11.23
N GLU A 3 11.44 -30.31 -9.92
CA GLU A 3 10.46 -30.79 -8.96
C GLU A 3 9.26 -29.84 -8.95
N THR A 4 8.11 -30.29 -9.43
CA THR A 4 6.87 -29.51 -9.39
C THR A 4 6.44 -29.31 -7.95
N ARG A 5 6.64 -28.10 -7.42
CA ARG A 5 6.10 -27.70 -6.12
C ARG A 5 4.58 -27.65 -6.18
N LYS A 6 3.93 -28.40 -5.28
CA LYS A 6 2.48 -28.29 -5.06
C LYS A 6 2.17 -26.89 -4.51
N ILE A 7 1.38 -26.12 -5.24
CA ILE A 7 0.93 -24.79 -4.80
C ILE A 7 -0.03 -24.99 -3.62
N PRO A 8 0.19 -24.32 -2.48
CA PRO A 8 -0.69 -24.44 -1.33
C PRO A 8 -2.05 -23.81 -1.62
N ALA A 9 -3.12 -24.38 -1.04
CA ALA A 9 -4.47 -23.85 -1.18
C ALA A 9 -4.67 -22.49 -0.51
N SER A 10 -3.81 -22.15 0.46
CA SER A 10 -3.78 -20.84 1.13
C SER A 10 -2.36 -20.43 1.49
N TRP A 11 -2.15 -19.13 1.61
CA TRP A 11 -0.90 -18.55 2.10
C TRP A 11 -1.08 -18.07 3.54
N LYS A 12 0.00 -18.06 4.31
CA LYS A 12 -0.01 -17.44 5.64
C LYS A 12 -0.29 -15.94 5.46
N THR A 13 -1.28 -15.41 6.17
CA THR A 13 -1.59 -13.97 6.14
C THR A 13 -0.83 -13.21 7.24
N GLY A 14 -0.84 -11.88 7.14
CA GLY A 14 -0.21 -10.96 8.06
C GLY A 14 1.18 -10.50 7.60
N LEU A 15 1.88 -9.81 8.50
CA LEU A 15 3.21 -9.26 8.24
C LEU A 15 4.28 -10.34 8.30
N GLN A 16 4.99 -10.54 7.19
CA GLN A 16 6.02 -11.55 7.04
C GLN A 16 7.35 -10.89 6.70
N ARG A 17 8.41 -11.28 7.41
CA ARG A 17 9.77 -10.78 7.15
C ARG A 17 10.36 -11.51 5.96
N MET A 18 10.69 -10.78 4.89
CA MET A 18 11.30 -11.30 3.66
C MET A 18 12.82 -11.21 3.72
N ALA A 19 13.35 -10.15 4.34
CA ALA A 19 14.77 -9.92 4.56
C ALA A 19 14.96 -9.00 5.79
N PRO A 20 16.19 -8.73 6.25
CA PRO A 20 16.43 -7.76 7.31
C PRO A 20 15.82 -6.38 7.05
N GLY A 21 14.76 -6.05 7.79
CA GLY A 21 14.02 -4.80 7.66
C GLY A 21 13.15 -4.70 6.40
N VAL A 22 12.83 -5.82 5.74
CA VAL A 22 11.93 -5.85 4.58
C VAL A 22 10.81 -6.83 4.87
N TYR A 23 9.57 -6.37 4.76
CA TYR A 23 8.39 -7.15 5.11
C TYR A 23 7.32 -7.03 4.03
N ALA A 24 6.63 -8.14 3.78
CA ALA A 24 5.40 -8.19 3.00
C ALA A 24 4.22 -8.38 3.97
N TYR A 25 3.19 -7.56 3.82
CA TYR A 25 1.91 -7.75 4.49
C TYR A 25 0.98 -8.50 3.55
N ILE A 26 0.81 -9.79 3.81
CA ILE A 26 0.03 -10.69 2.95
C ILE A 26 -1.41 -10.72 3.46
N GLN A 27 -2.35 -10.28 2.63
CA GLN A 27 -3.78 -10.44 2.91
C GLN A 27 -4.31 -11.77 2.34
N GLY A 28 -5.55 -12.11 2.67
CA GLY A 28 -6.25 -13.20 2.00
C GLY A 28 -6.60 -12.85 0.55
N GLY A 29 -7.29 -13.76 -0.13
CA GLY A 29 -7.91 -13.44 -1.41
C GLY A 29 -9.26 -12.74 -1.22
N GLY A 30 -9.72 -12.02 -2.24
CA GLY A 30 -11.03 -11.37 -2.24
C GLY A 30 -11.07 -10.17 -3.18
N LEU A 31 -12.28 -9.64 -3.37
CA LEU A 31 -12.47 -8.41 -4.13
C LEU A 31 -11.98 -7.20 -3.32
N ASN A 32 -11.23 -6.30 -3.96
CA ASN A 32 -10.61 -5.14 -3.33
C ASN A 32 -9.68 -5.50 -2.14
N VAL A 33 -8.88 -6.55 -2.34
CA VAL A 33 -7.85 -6.99 -1.40
C VAL A 33 -6.50 -6.98 -2.11
N SER A 34 -5.54 -6.29 -1.51
CA SER A 34 -4.16 -6.21 -1.99
C SER A 34 -3.19 -6.66 -0.90
N ASN A 35 -1.92 -6.81 -1.28
CA ASN A 35 -0.83 -6.87 -0.31
C ASN A 35 -0.26 -5.47 -0.10
N ALA A 36 0.39 -5.26 1.04
CA ALA A 36 1.18 -4.08 1.32
C ALA A 36 2.61 -4.45 1.71
N GLY A 37 3.47 -3.46 1.87
CA GLY A 37 4.88 -3.66 2.24
C GLY A 37 5.34 -2.71 3.33
N LEU A 38 6.38 -3.13 4.05
CA LEU A 38 7.09 -2.30 5.02
C LEU A 38 8.58 -2.45 4.82
N ILE A 39 9.27 -1.32 4.63
CA ILE A 39 10.73 -1.24 4.56
C ILE A 39 11.21 -0.41 5.75
N VAL A 40 11.98 -1.02 6.64
CA VAL A 40 12.53 -0.38 7.84
C VAL A 40 13.98 0.01 7.57
N GLY A 41 14.28 1.30 7.66
CA GLY A 41 15.63 1.84 7.65
C GLY A 41 16.14 2.19 9.05
N ASP A 42 17.29 2.86 9.09
CA ASP A 42 17.92 3.26 10.35
C ASP A 42 17.26 4.51 10.96
N SER A 43 16.75 5.43 10.13
CA SER A 43 16.11 6.67 10.59
C SER A 43 14.58 6.58 10.66
N GLU A 44 13.96 5.87 9.71
CA GLU A 44 12.51 5.85 9.51
C GLU A 44 12.08 4.55 8.83
N ALA A 45 10.77 4.32 8.80
CA ALA A 45 10.14 3.27 8.02
C ALA A 45 9.36 3.86 6.83
N LEU A 46 9.32 3.09 5.74
CA LEU A 46 8.58 3.36 4.53
C LEU A 46 7.50 2.28 4.37
N VAL A 47 6.26 2.71 4.14
CA VAL A 47 5.14 1.83 3.82
C VAL A 47 4.95 1.79 2.31
N ILE A 48 4.62 0.60 1.78
CA ILE A 48 4.24 0.39 0.38
C ILE A 48 2.77 0.01 0.34
N ASP A 49 1.95 0.82 -0.33
CA ASP A 49 0.50 0.72 -0.40
C ASP A 49 -0.21 0.79 0.98
N SER A 50 -1.50 1.11 0.93
CA SER A 50 -2.29 1.46 2.12
C SER A 50 -3.46 0.54 2.39
N LEU A 51 -3.72 -0.43 1.50
CA LEU A 51 -4.90 -1.30 1.51
C LEU A 51 -6.19 -0.53 1.17
N TYR A 52 -7.34 -1.14 1.48
CA TYR A 52 -8.65 -0.67 1.00
C TYR A 52 -9.47 0.07 2.06
N VAL A 53 -9.76 -0.56 3.21
CA VAL A 53 -10.70 -0.05 4.22
C VAL A 53 -10.06 0.06 5.59
N ARG A 54 -10.69 0.84 6.49
CA ARG A 54 -10.17 1.10 7.84
C ARG A 54 -9.74 -0.16 8.60
N PRO A 55 -10.53 -1.26 8.69
CA PRO A 55 -10.13 -2.42 9.49
C PRO A 55 -8.87 -3.09 8.93
N MET A 56 -8.74 -3.17 7.60
CA MET A 56 -7.53 -3.69 6.94
C MET A 56 -6.32 -2.80 7.24
N THR A 57 -6.49 -1.48 7.06
CA THR A 57 -5.44 -0.49 7.27
C THR A 57 -4.96 -0.47 8.72
N GLN A 58 -5.88 -0.50 9.69
CA GLN A 58 -5.56 -0.52 11.11
C GLN A 58 -4.81 -1.80 11.51
N ALA A 59 -5.26 -2.97 11.03
CA ALA A 59 -4.56 -4.22 11.27
C ALA A 59 -3.13 -4.21 10.72
N PHE A 60 -2.90 -3.55 9.59
CA PHE A 60 -1.57 -3.35 9.05
C PHE A 60 -0.73 -2.36 9.89
N GLN A 61 -1.29 -1.22 10.29
CA GLN A 61 -0.63 -0.25 11.18
C GLN A 61 -0.22 -0.89 12.51
N GLU A 62 -1.08 -1.72 13.11
CA GLU A 62 -0.75 -2.49 14.31
C GLU A 62 0.39 -3.47 14.08
N ALA A 63 0.43 -4.14 12.94
CA ALA A 63 1.52 -5.04 12.59
C ALA A 63 2.85 -4.28 12.40
N ILE A 64 2.80 -3.10 11.78
CA ILE A 64 3.97 -2.20 11.66
C ILE A 64 4.50 -1.82 13.04
N HIS A 65 3.63 -1.38 13.95
CA HIS A 65 4.02 -0.99 15.32
C HIS A 65 4.64 -2.13 16.12
N LYS A 66 4.24 -3.38 15.87
CA LYS A 66 4.86 -4.57 16.46
C LYS A 66 6.22 -4.88 15.85
N ALA A 67 6.42 -4.59 14.57
CA ALA A 67 7.66 -4.91 13.86
C ALA A 67 8.78 -3.87 14.05
N THR A 68 8.44 -2.60 14.27
CA THR A 68 9.45 -1.53 14.39
C THR A 68 8.98 -0.38 15.28
N ARG A 69 9.95 0.30 15.90
CA ARG A 69 9.75 1.59 16.60
C ARG A 69 10.17 2.80 15.75
N LYS A 70 10.66 2.57 14.53
CA LYS A 70 11.03 3.66 13.61
C LYS A 70 9.75 4.37 13.14
N PRO A 71 9.74 5.71 13.09
CA PRO A 71 8.56 6.45 12.65
C PRO A 71 8.27 6.13 11.18
N VAL A 72 7.00 5.92 10.84
CA VAL A 72 6.56 5.92 9.45
C VAL A 72 6.40 7.37 9.02
N ARG A 73 7.15 7.79 8.00
CA ARG A 73 7.14 9.17 7.50
C ARG A 73 6.68 9.29 6.05
N LYS A 74 6.73 8.17 5.33
CA LYS A 74 6.45 8.11 3.90
C LYS A 74 5.63 6.85 3.59
N ILE A 75 4.71 7.01 2.66
CA ILE A 75 4.00 5.92 2.00
C ILE A 75 4.29 6.04 0.51
N VAL A 76 4.69 4.96 -0.13
CA VAL A 76 4.74 4.87 -1.59
C VAL A 76 3.55 4.06 -2.07
N CYS A 77 2.75 4.64 -2.95
CA CYS A 77 1.70 3.90 -3.64
C CYS A 77 2.21 3.41 -4.98
N THR A 78 1.94 2.13 -5.27
CA THR A 78 2.38 1.46 -6.50
C THR A 78 1.57 1.93 -7.70
N HIS A 79 0.25 2.03 -7.55
CA HIS A 79 -0.67 2.50 -8.59
C HIS A 79 -2.01 2.98 -8.00
N HIS A 80 -2.91 3.45 -8.87
CA HIS A 80 -4.10 4.22 -8.51
C HIS A 80 -5.29 3.39 -7.99
N HIS A 81 -5.24 2.06 -8.01
CA HIS A 81 -6.40 1.24 -7.66
C HIS A 81 -6.80 1.36 -6.18
N ALA A 82 -8.11 1.20 -5.94
CA ALA A 82 -8.72 1.45 -4.64
C ALA A 82 -8.18 0.55 -3.53
N ASP A 83 -7.91 -0.71 -3.85
CA ASP A 83 -7.35 -1.69 -2.92
C ASP A 83 -5.91 -1.39 -2.49
N HIS A 84 -5.22 -0.48 -3.18
CA HIS A 84 -3.89 0.01 -2.79
C HIS A 84 -3.95 1.38 -2.10
N THR A 85 -4.99 2.18 -2.33
CA THR A 85 -4.95 3.64 -2.09
C THR A 85 -6.04 4.17 -1.17
N LEU A 86 -7.17 3.49 -1.02
CA LEU A 86 -8.25 4.00 -0.16
C LEU A 86 -7.88 4.00 1.32
N GLY A 87 -7.01 3.09 1.72
CA GLY A 87 -6.40 3.02 3.04
C GLY A 87 -5.69 4.30 3.48
N LEU A 88 -5.20 5.11 2.53
CA LEU A 88 -4.56 6.41 2.79
C LEU A 88 -5.43 7.36 3.64
N ALA A 89 -6.76 7.18 3.60
CA ALA A 89 -7.71 7.96 4.39
C ALA A 89 -7.52 7.82 5.92
N TRP A 90 -6.87 6.75 6.38
CA TRP A 90 -6.66 6.41 7.79
C TRP A 90 -5.19 6.43 8.23
N PHE A 91 -4.30 6.99 7.41
CA PHE A 91 -2.96 7.39 7.84
C PHE A 91 -2.93 8.86 8.27
N ASP A 92 -2.00 9.19 9.16
CA ASP A 92 -1.80 10.57 9.62
C ASP A 92 -1.47 11.51 8.45
N ARG A 93 -1.96 12.75 8.54
CA ARG A 93 -1.87 13.73 7.43
C ARG A 93 -0.47 14.30 7.23
N ASP A 94 0.42 14.15 8.21
CA ASP A 94 1.83 14.57 8.15
C ASP A 94 2.75 13.51 7.49
N ILE A 95 2.27 12.28 7.28
CA ILE A 95 2.99 11.23 6.52
C ILE A 95 2.93 11.57 5.04
N LEU A 96 4.07 11.69 4.35
CA LEU A 96 4.09 12.03 2.91
C LEU A 96 3.69 10.84 2.04
N VAL A 97 2.72 11.05 1.13
CA VAL A 97 2.35 10.08 0.11
C VAL A 97 3.10 10.36 -1.19
N ILE A 98 3.83 9.37 -1.68
CA ILE A 98 4.68 9.44 -2.86
C ILE A 98 4.13 8.47 -3.92
N ALA A 99 4.00 8.91 -5.16
CA ALA A 99 3.60 8.04 -6.26
C ALA A 99 4.15 8.52 -7.60
N HIS A 100 4.04 7.70 -8.64
CA HIS A 100 4.33 8.16 -10.00
C HIS A 100 3.30 9.21 -10.45
N ARG A 101 3.67 10.19 -11.29
CA ARG A 101 2.73 11.24 -11.73
C ARG A 101 1.46 10.70 -12.37
N TYR A 102 1.58 9.64 -13.16
CA TYR A 102 0.44 9.02 -13.85
C TYR A 102 -0.60 8.47 -12.87
N MET A 103 -0.20 7.97 -11.70
CA MET A 103 -1.16 7.56 -10.68
C MET A 103 -2.02 8.74 -10.25
N ARG A 104 -1.41 9.90 -9.98
CA ARG A 104 -2.14 11.09 -9.53
C ARG A 104 -3.08 11.62 -10.61
N GLU A 105 -2.61 11.66 -11.85
CA GLU A 105 -3.42 12.04 -13.02
C GLU A 105 -4.62 11.10 -13.19
N ARG A 106 -4.39 9.78 -13.14
CA ARG A 106 -5.45 8.76 -13.24
C ARG A 106 -6.47 8.87 -12.12
N MET A 107 -6.07 9.05 -10.87
CA MET A 107 -7.01 9.22 -9.76
C MET A 107 -7.94 10.44 -9.94
N ILE A 108 -7.44 11.51 -10.56
CA ILE A 108 -8.25 12.71 -10.86
C ILE A 108 -9.19 12.43 -12.04
N GLU A 109 -8.68 11.81 -13.09
CA GLU A 109 -9.45 11.49 -14.30
C GLU A 109 -10.59 10.50 -14.03
N THR A 110 -10.30 9.39 -13.34
CA THR A 110 -11.30 8.36 -13.03
C THR A 110 -12.26 8.79 -11.93
N GLY A 111 -11.82 9.69 -11.05
CA GLY A 111 -12.52 10.00 -9.82
C GLY A 111 -12.66 8.78 -8.91
N LEU A 112 -13.56 8.88 -7.93
CA LEU A 112 -13.86 7.79 -7.00
C LEU A 112 -15.37 7.51 -6.93
N ASP A 113 -15.80 6.38 -7.52
CA ASP A 113 -17.18 5.93 -7.44
C ASP A 113 -17.46 5.16 -6.14
N LEU A 114 -17.68 5.90 -5.06
CA LEU A 114 -18.05 5.31 -3.77
C LEU A 114 -19.41 4.58 -3.80
N ALA A 115 -20.30 4.86 -4.75
CA ALA A 115 -21.55 4.10 -4.86
C ALA A 115 -21.27 2.69 -5.38
N HIS A 116 -20.46 2.58 -6.42
CA HIS A 116 -19.98 1.29 -6.94
C HIS A 116 -19.27 0.47 -5.86
N TYR A 117 -18.27 1.06 -5.17
CA TYR A 117 -17.50 0.34 -4.14
C TYR A 117 -18.37 -0.17 -2.98
N ARG A 118 -19.39 0.60 -2.57
CA ARG A 118 -20.36 0.15 -1.56
C ARG A 118 -21.28 -0.95 -2.08
N GLY A 119 -21.57 -0.98 -3.38
CA GLY A 119 -22.38 -2.02 -4.01
C GLY A 119 -21.63 -3.36 -4.12
N VAL A 120 -20.34 -3.32 -4.46
CA VAL A 120 -19.52 -4.53 -4.63
C VAL A 120 -18.90 -5.06 -3.33
N ASN A 121 -18.77 -4.21 -2.30
CA ASN A 121 -18.40 -4.59 -0.92
C ASN A 121 -19.39 -4.04 0.11
N PRO A 122 -20.64 -4.56 0.15
CA PRO A 122 -21.67 -4.07 1.08
C PRO A 122 -21.26 -4.21 2.55
N GLU A 123 -20.45 -5.21 2.90
CA GLU A 123 -19.89 -5.42 4.24
C GLU A 123 -19.03 -4.25 4.72
N TYR A 124 -18.45 -3.47 3.81
CA TYR A 124 -17.63 -2.30 4.11
C TYR A 124 -18.35 -0.98 3.84
N ALA A 125 -19.65 -0.99 3.55
CA ALA A 125 -20.38 0.21 3.15
C ALA A 125 -20.31 1.34 4.20
N GLY A 126 -20.30 0.98 5.49
CA GLY A 126 -20.14 1.93 6.60
C GLY A 126 -18.78 2.62 6.63
N GLU A 127 -17.69 1.89 6.32
CA GLU A 127 -16.33 2.44 6.25
C GLU A 127 -16.17 3.33 5.02
N LEU A 128 -16.65 2.87 3.86
CA LEU A 128 -16.60 3.61 2.60
C LEU A 128 -17.43 4.91 2.64
N LYS A 129 -18.52 4.96 3.43
CA LYS A 129 -19.30 6.19 3.66
C LYS A 129 -18.50 7.26 4.42
N ARG A 130 -17.54 6.87 5.26
CA ARG A 130 -16.72 7.77 6.08
C ARG A 130 -15.39 8.15 5.41
N LEU A 131 -15.08 7.51 4.28
CA LEU A 131 -13.82 7.69 3.58
C LEU A 131 -13.68 9.12 3.06
N LYS A 132 -12.51 9.71 3.33
CA LYS A 132 -12.07 10.98 2.74
C LYS A 132 -10.85 10.68 1.87
N PRO A 133 -10.99 10.66 0.53
CA PRO A 133 -9.89 10.33 -0.37
C PRO A 133 -8.65 11.17 -0.10
N ARG A 134 -7.49 10.58 -0.35
CA ARG A 134 -6.19 11.23 -0.25
C ARG A 134 -5.41 10.96 -1.53
N PHE A 135 -4.78 11.99 -2.06
CA PHE A 135 -3.95 11.92 -3.26
C PHE A 135 -2.47 11.95 -2.89
N PRO A 136 -1.57 11.53 -3.79
CA PRO A 136 -0.13 11.72 -3.63
C PRO A 136 0.23 13.18 -3.36
N ASP A 137 1.05 13.40 -2.33
CA ASP A 137 1.59 14.70 -1.93
C ASP A 137 2.82 15.06 -2.79
N VAL A 138 3.62 14.04 -3.15
CA VAL A 138 4.80 14.15 -4.01
C VAL A 138 4.68 13.17 -5.16
N THR A 139 4.94 13.65 -6.38
CA THR A 139 4.98 12.81 -7.57
C THR A 139 6.38 12.73 -8.15
N TYR A 140 6.73 11.58 -8.75
CA TYR A 140 7.96 11.42 -9.53
C TYR A 140 7.65 10.98 -10.97
N GLU A 141 8.64 11.18 -11.84
CA GLU A 141 8.65 10.70 -13.23
C GLU A 141 9.89 9.83 -13.46
N GLY A 142 9.73 8.70 -14.14
CA GLY A 142 10.84 7.78 -14.41
C GLY A 142 11.32 7.04 -13.16
N GLY A 143 12.03 7.71 -12.26
CA GLY A 143 12.47 7.09 -11.01
C GLY A 143 12.73 8.08 -9.88
N MET A 144 12.85 7.56 -8.67
CA MET A 144 13.13 8.36 -7.47
C MET A 144 13.94 7.54 -6.46
N THR A 145 14.94 8.15 -5.85
CA THR A 145 15.71 7.51 -4.77
C THR A 145 15.29 8.08 -3.41
N LEU A 146 14.90 7.19 -2.50
CA LEU A 146 14.59 7.51 -1.11
C LEU A 146 15.71 6.98 -0.20
N ARG A 147 16.07 7.75 0.82
CA ARG A 147 17.06 7.35 1.83
C ARG A 147 16.39 7.24 3.21
N LEU A 148 16.35 6.02 3.74
CA LEU A 148 15.86 5.71 5.09
C LEU A 148 17.06 5.57 6.05
N GLY A 149 17.89 6.60 6.11
CA GLY A 149 19.21 6.55 6.73
C GLY A 149 20.25 5.97 5.77
N LYS A 150 20.94 4.90 6.16
CA LYS A 150 21.92 4.23 5.28
C LYS A 150 21.25 3.36 4.22
N ARG A 151 19.99 2.99 4.41
CA ARG A 151 19.21 2.19 3.46
C ARG A 151 18.70 3.05 2.31
N VAL A 152 19.00 2.63 1.09
CA VAL A 152 18.52 3.24 -0.15
C VAL A 152 17.35 2.42 -0.69
N VAL A 153 16.28 3.09 -1.07
CA VAL A 153 15.13 2.52 -1.78
C VAL A 153 14.99 3.25 -3.11
N GLU A 154 14.94 2.51 -4.21
CA GLU A 154 14.78 3.08 -5.54
C GLU A 154 13.39 2.75 -6.07
N LEU A 155 12.69 3.78 -6.54
CA LEU A 155 11.43 3.69 -7.23
C LEU A 155 11.73 3.76 -8.72
N HIS A 156 11.23 2.80 -9.47
CA HIS A 156 11.43 2.68 -10.91
C HIS A 156 10.07 2.57 -11.59
N HIS A 157 9.81 3.44 -12.55
CA HIS A 157 8.69 3.35 -13.46
C HIS A 157 9.20 2.79 -14.79
N LEU A 158 8.90 1.52 -15.04
CA LEU A 158 9.43 0.75 -16.16
C LEU A 158 8.58 0.86 -17.45
N GLY A 159 7.58 1.75 -17.45
CA GLY A 159 6.58 1.87 -18.51
C GLY A 159 5.23 1.27 -18.13
N HIS A 160 4.29 1.31 -19.08
CA HIS A 160 2.93 0.84 -18.87
C HIS A 160 2.88 -0.69 -18.70
N ALA A 161 2.18 -1.16 -17.67
CA ALA A 161 1.95 -2.58 -17.40
C ALA A 161 0.49 -2.85 -17.05
N HIS A 162 0.04 -2.30 -15.92
CA HIS A 162 -1.34 -2.44 -15.43
C HIS A 162 -2.12 -1.12 -15.46
N SER A 163 -1.44 -0.02 -15.13
CA SER A 163 -1.96 1.35 -15.17
C SER A 163 -0.96 2.32 -15.73
#